data_AF-A0A1Y3SLJ5-F1
#
_entry.id   AF-A0A1Y3SLJ5-F1
#
_cell.length_a   1.000
_cell.length_b   1.000
_cell.length_c   1.000
_cell.angle_alpha   90.00
_cell.angle_beta   90.00
_cell.angle_gamma   90.00
#
_symmetry.space_group_name_H-M   'P 1'
#
loop_
_entity.id
_entity.type
_entity.pdbx_description
1 polymer ?
#
loop_
_entity_poly.entity_id
_entity_poly.type
_entity_poly.pdbx_seq_one_letter_code
_entity_poly.pdbx_strand_id
1 'polypeptide(L)'
;MDRKVSINKVDKMIKACKDETKESVSFQIDGEEIIVSVKSFLSPGEEYGCVNSIVDAVFIDGEYTPEAYQSSVLMNFIAYYTNLKVEIGLDRLYMLTYGSNVMGQLMSCVNPSQWNHICESAQKKIAYRVETDINMQKKKIDELMQNIDAITATLTTLTDEFKDVDTNALVGAINNIATLDNSKIIEIVAANQEKQGV
;
A
#
# COMPACT_ATOMS: atom_id res chain seq x y z
N MET A 1 -35.74 -0.04 -38.58
CA MET A 1 -34.98 -1.31 -38.43
C MET A 1 -33.52 -0.94 -38.40
N ASP A 2 -32.88 -0.95 -37.22
CA ASP A 2 -31.46 -0.64 -37.12
C ASP A 2 -30.62 -1.76 -37.74
N ARG A 3 -29.75 -1.40 -38.69
CA ARG A 3 -28.79 -2.32 -39.29
C ARG A 3 -27.71 -2.64 -38.26
N LYS A 4 -27.74 -3.87 -37.74
CA LYS A 4 -26.65 -4.41 -36.92
C LYS A 4 -25.40 -4.61 -37.78
N VAL A 5 -24.25 -4.14 -37.28
CA VAL A 5 -22.93 -4.37 -37.88
C VAL A 5 -22.37 -5.70 -37.38
N SER A 6 -21.75 -6.50 -38.25
CA SER A 6 -21.14 -7.78 -37.85
C SER A 6 -19.81 -7.57 -37.13
N ILE A 7 -19.51 -8.42 -36.15
CA ILE A 7 -18.23 -8.36 -35.40
C ILE A 7 -17.02 -8.47 -36.33
N ASN A 8 -17.11 -9.28 -37.39
CA ASN A 8 -16.05 -9.39 -38.40
C ASN A 8 -15.71 -8.06 -39.09
N LYS A 9 -16.67 -7.14 -39.22
CA LYS A 9 -16.39 -5.78 -39.75
C LYS A 9 -15.68 -4.93 -38.71
N VAL A 10 -16.06 -5.06 -37.44
CA VAL A 10 -15.38 -4.40 -36.31
C VAL A 10 -13.94 -4.91 -36.18
N ASP A 11 -13.72 -6.22 -36.27
CA ASP A 11 -12.37 -6.81 -36.21
C ASP A 11 -11.47 -6.31 -37.34
N LYS A 12 -12.03 -6.10 -38.55
CA LYS A 12 -11.30 -5.49 -39.66
C LYS A 12 -10.94 -4.03 -39.37
N MET A 13 -11.85 -3.26 -38.74
CA MET A 13 -11.56 -1.89 -38.30
C MET A 13 -10.44 -1.88 -37.26
N ILE A 14 -10.52 -2.74 -36.24
CA ILE A 14 -9.50 -2.85 -35.19
C ILE A 14 -8.14 -3.22 -35.77
N LYS A 15 -8.10 -4.18 -36.72
CA LYS A 15 -6.85 -4.58 -37.38
C LYS A 15 -6.23 -3.45 -38.20
N ALA A 16 -7.05 -2.67 -38.91
CA ALA A 16 -6.56 -1.52 -39.68
C ALA A 16 -5.92 -0.45 -38.77
N CYS A 17 -6.42 -0.29 -37.54
CA CYS A 17 -5.83 0.63 -36.56
C CYS A 17 -4.62 0.06 -35.80
N LYS A 18 -4.39 -1.26 -35.83
CA LYS A 18 -3.34 -1.93 -35.05
C LYS A 18 -1.93 -1.73 -35.61
N ASP A 19 -1.81 -1.48 -36.91
CA ASP A 19 -0.52 -1.27 -37.58
C ASP A 19 0.08 0.12 -37.24
N GLU A 20 -0.71 1.02 -36.66
CA GLU A 20 -0.32 2.37 -36.18
C GLU A 20 -0.10 2.41 -34.66
N THR A 21 0.24 1.27 -34.04
CA THR A 21 0.44 1.18 -32.58
C THR A 21 1.68 1.90 -32.07
N LYS A 22 2.59 2.30 -32.96
CA LYS A 22 3.83 3.01 -32.61
C LYS A 22 4.04 4.19 -33.53
N GLU A 23 4.03 5.38 -32.94
CA GLU A 23 4.47 6.61 -33.60
C GLU A 23 5.96 6.81 -33.35
N SER A 24 6.65 7.49 -34.27
CA SER A 24 8.05 7.88 -34.09
C SER A 24 8.13 9.39 -34.03
N VAL A 25 8.68 9.91 -32.93
CA VAL A 25 8.95 11.34 -32.76
C VAL A 25 10.44 11.56 -32.99
N SER A 26 10.78 12.42 -33.96
CA SER A 26 12.15 12.78 -34.29
C SER A 26 12.52 14.11 -33.65
N PHE A 27 13.65 14.13 -32.95
CA PHE A 27 14.24 15.33 -32.35
C PHE A 27 15.58 15.61 -33.02
N GLN A 28 15.77 16.83 -33.50
CA GLN A 28 17.04 17.30 -34.05
C GLN A 28 17.82 18.02 -32.95
N ILE A 29 18.94 17.45 -32.51
CA ILE A 29 19.77 17.99 -31.42
C ILE A 29 21.22 17.98 -31.90
N ASP A 30 21.88 19.15 -31.90
CA ASP A 30 23.29 19.31 -32.28
C ASP A 30 23.70 18.65 -33.62
N GLY A 31 22.75 18.58 -34.56
CA GLY A 31 22.96 17.95 -35.89
C GLY A 31 22.79 16.42 -35.91
N GLU A 32 22.42 15.81 -34.78
CA GLU A 32 22.01 14.41 -34.67
C GLU A 32 20.49 14.29 -34.65
N GLU A 33 19.98 13.27 -35.35
CA GLU A 33 18.58 12.87 -35.30
C GLU A 33 18.38 11.80 -34.22
N ILE A 34 17.60 12.12 -33.20
CA ILE A 34 17.17 11.18 -32.17
C ILE A 34 15.73 10.76 -32.44
N ILE A 35 15.52 9.47 -32.70
CA ILE A 35 14.19 8.90 -32.95
C ILE A 35 13.69 8.19 -31.70
N VAL A 36 12.58 8.68 -31.15
CA VAL A 36 11.89 8.07 -30.01
C VAL A 36 10.64 7.35 -30.53
N SER A 37 10.55 6.05 -30.29
CA SER A 37 9.35 5.28 -30.57
C SER A 37 8.38 5.39 -29.40
N VAL A 38 7.14 5.76 -29.68
CA VAL A 38 6.07 5.94 -28.70
C VAL A 38 4.89 5.02 -29.06
N LYS A 39 4.45 4.20 -28.12
CA LYS A 39 3.22 3.40 -28.28
C LYS A 39 2.01 4.31 -28.22
N SER A 40 1.02 4.13 -29.09
CA SER A 40 -0.23 4.90 -29.00
C SER A 40 -1.16 4.39 -27.89
N PHE A 41 -1.06 3.11 -27.52
CA PHE A 41 -1.75 2.52 -26.38
C PHE A 41 -0.98 1.30 -25.82
N LEU A 42 -1.28 0.94 -24.57
CA LEU A 42 -0.75 -0.23 -23.88
C LEU A 42 -1.69 -1.43 -24.05
N SER A 43 -1.12 -2.63 -24.11
CA SER A 43 -1.91 -3.85 -23.93
C SER A 43 -2.47 -3.92 -22.50
N PRO A 44 -3.54 -4.72 -22.24
CA PRO A 44 -4.12 -4.82 -20.89
C PRO A 44 -3.12 -5.21 -19.80
N GLY A 45 -2.13 -6.07 -20.11
CA GLY A 45 -1.10 -6.46 -19.14
C GLY A 45 -0.12 -5.33 -18.82
N GLU A 46 0.27 -4.56 -19.84
CA GLU A 46 1.12 -3.38 -19.67
C GLU A 46 0.39 -2.26 -18.91
N GLU A 47 -0.89 -2.05 -19.21
CA GLU A 47 -1.74 -1.09 -18.50
C GLU A 47 -1.83 -1.43 -17.00
N TYR A 48 -2.11 -2.69 -16.67
CA TYR A 48 -2.12 -3.17 -15.29
C TYR A 48 -0.77 -2.99 -14.60
N GLY A 49 0.32 -3.31 -15.29
CA GLY A 49 1.68 -3.10 -14.80
C GLY A 49 1.98 -1.63 -14.52
N CYS A 50 1.58 -0.73 -15.42
CA CYS A 50 1.78 0.71 -15.29
C CYS A 50 1.03 1.27 -14.07
N VAL A 51 -0.25 0.91 -13.90
CA VAL A 51 -1.04 1.31 -12.73
C VAL A 51 -0.38 0.86 -11.43
N ASN A 52 0.04 -0.41 -11.36
CA ASN A 52 0.70 -0.93 -10.15
C ASN A 52 2.02 -0.23 -9.86
N SER A 53 2.84 0.00 -10.89
CA SER A 53 4.13 0.66 -10.73
C SER A 53 4.00 2.11 -10.26
N ILE A 54 2.97 2.84 -10.72
CA ILE A 54 2.64 4.18 -10.19
C ILE A 54 2.23 4.09 -8.72
N VAL A 55 1.36 3.13 -8.38
CA VAL A 55 0.85 2.95 -7.03
C VAL A 55 1.96 2.57 -6.07
N ASP A 56 2.89 1.69 -6.46
CA ASP A 56 3.96 1.24 -5.57
C ASP A 56 5.00 2.35 -5.34
N ALA A 57 5.29 3.16 -6.35
CA ALA A 57 6.28 4.24 -6.26
C ALA A 57 5.91 5.37 -5.30
N VAL A 58 4.62 5.53 -4.95
CA VAL A 58 4.15 6.53 -3.99
C VAL A 58 4.07 6.01 -2.55
N PHE A 59 4.45 4.75 -2.28
CA PHE A 59 4.54 4.23 -0.92
C PHE A 59 6.00 3.94 -0.58
N ILE A 60 6.64 4.85 0.14
CA ILE A 60 8.04 4.76 0.56
C ILE A 60 8.07 4.27 1.99
N ASP A 61 8.77 3.16 2.25
CA ASP A 61 8.81 2.51 3.56
C ASP A 61 7.42 2.21 4.17
N GLY A 62 6.42 1.99 3.29
CA GLY A 62 5.04 1.71 3.68
C GLY A 62 4.19 2.96 3.93
N GLU A 63 4.78 4.16 3.87
CA GLU A 63 4.07 5.42 4.06
C GLU A 63 3.70 6.06 2.72
N TYR A 64 2.48 6.58 2.64
CA TYR A 64 2.00 7.28 1.45
C TYR A 64 2.71 8.63 1.29
N THR A 65 3.42 8.81 0.18
CA THR A 65 4.14 10.02 -0.22
C THR A 65 3.47 10.64 -1.45
N PRO A 66 2.47 11.54 -1.27
CA PRO A 66 1.74 12.15 -2.38
C PRO A 66 2.62 12.98 -3.33
N GLU A 67 3.71 13.57 -2.84
CA GLU A 67 4.65 14.38 -3.61
C GLU A 67 5.36 13.57 -4.70
N ALA A 68 5.49 12.26 -4.51
CA ALA A 68 6.08 11.34 -5.49
C ALA A 68 5.11 11.00 -6.64
N TYR A 69 3.82 11.36 -6.54
CA TYR A 69 2.82 10.92 -7.52
C TYR A 69 3.11 11.44 -8.92
N GLN A 70 3.37 12.73 -9.07
CA GLN A 70 3.59 13.33 -10.39
C GLN A 70 4.84 12.78 -11.06
N SER A 71 5.96 12.66 -10.34
CA SER A 71 7.18 12.07 -10.87
C SER A 71 6.99 10.61 -11.23
N SER A 72 6.29 9.84 -10.40
CA SER A 72 5.96 8.43 -10.65
C SER A 72 5.13 8.24 -11.93
N VAL A 73 4.11 9.08 -12.13
CA VAL A 73 3.29 9.06 -13.35
C VAL A 73 4.15 9.33 -14.60
N LEU A 74 5.01 10.35 -14.56
CA LEU A 74 5.84 10.72 -15.71
C LEU A 74 6.94 9.68 -15.99
N MET A 75 7.57 9.11 -14.96
CA MET A 75 8.53 8.02 -15.13
C MET A 75 7.89 6.78 -15.74
N ASN A 76 6.69 6.41 -15.27
CA ASN A 76 5.97 5.26 -15.80
C ASN A 76 5.44 5.52 -17.22
N PHE A 77 5.07 6.75 -17.56
CA PHE A 77 4.79 7.10 -18.95
C PHE A 77 5.99 6.75 -19.84
N ILE A 78 7.18 7.26 -19.49
CA ILE A 78 8.40 7.04 -20.27
C ILE A 78 8.70 5.54 -20.36
N ALA A 79 8.61 4.83 -19.23
CA ALA A 79 8.92 3.39 -19.15
C ALA A 79 8.01 2.50 -19.99
N TYR A 80 6.70 2.76 -19.99
CA TYR A 80 5.73 1.87 -20.63
C TYR A 80 5.44 2.26 -22.08
N TYR A 81 5.42 3.57 -22.38
CA TYR A 81 5.05 4.08 -23.69
C TYR A 81 6.23 4.31 -24.62
N THR A 82 7.45 4.49 -24.12
CA THR A 82 8.59 4.88 -24.98
C THR A 82 9.71 3.83 -25.00
N ASN A 83 10.64 3.98 -25.93
CA ASN A 83 11.89 3.21 -25.96
C ASN A 83 13.05 3.92 -25.23
N LEU A 84 12.79 5.00 -24.50
CA LEU A 84 13.82 5.70 -23.73
C LEU A 84 14.25 4.85 -22.53
N LYS A 85 15.56 4.81 -22.27
CA LYS A 85 16.08 4.16 -21.06
C LYS A 85 15.68 4.95 -19.83
N VAL A 86 15.03 4.28 -18.89
CA VAL A 86 14.47 4.87 -17.65
C VAL A 86 15.54 5.00 -16.56
N GLU A 87 16.75 5.39 -16.91
CA GLU A 87 17.80 5.77 -15.96
C GLU A 87 17.81 7.29 -15.80
N ILE A 88 16.64 7.83 -15.47
CA ILE A 88 16.37 9.26 -15.44
C ILE A 88 16.18 9.66 -13.97
N GLY A 89 17.16 10.36 -13.41
CA GLY A 89 17.00 10.99 -12.10
C GLY A 89 15.92 12.08 -12.10
N LEU A 90 15.43 12.46 -10.91
CA LEU A 90 14.37 13.47 -10.76
C LEU A 90 14.69 14.79 -11.47
N ASP A 91 15.93 15.26 -11.41
CA ASP A 91 16.35 16.51 -12.08
C ASP A 91 16.19 16.42 -13.60
N ARG A 92 16.58 15.29 -14.19
CA ARG A 92 16.46 15.07 -15.63
C ARG A 92 15.00 14.93 -16.03
N LEU A 93 14.18 14.26 -15.22
CA LEU A 93 12.74 14.17 -15.44
C LEU A 93 12.08 15.56 -15.41
N TYR A 94 12.50 16.40 -14.45
CA TYR A 94 12.01 17.76 -14.32
C TYR A 94 12.36 18.60 -15.56
N MET A 95 13.60 18.53 -16.02
CA MET A 95 14.04 19.22 -17.25
C MET A 95 13.33 18.69 -18.50
N LEU A 96 13.11 17.38 -18.61
CA LEU A 96 12.38 16.78 -19.73
C LEU A 96 10.93 17.28 -19.77
N THR A 97 10.31 17.44 -18.60
CA THR A 97 8.89 17.78 -18.46
C THR A 97 8.63 19.28 -18.58
N TYR A 98 9.44 20.11 -17.90
CA TYR A 98 9.19 21.55 -17.78
C TYR A 98 10.24 22.41 -18.47
N GLY A 99 11.47 21.89 -18.61
CA GLY A 99 12.58 22.57 -19.27
C GLY A 99 12.63 22.35 -20.78
N SER A 100 11.76 21.50 -21.34
CA SER A 100 11.73 21.16 -22.76
C SER A 100 10.30 20.85 -23.23
N ASN A 101 10.09 20.82 -24.55
CA ASN A 101 8.82 20.38 -25.15
C ASN A 101 8.79 18.87 -25.47
N VAL A 102 9.82 18.11 -25.06
CA VAL A 102 9.94 16.69 -25.41
C VAL A 102 8.76 15.92 -24.85
N MET A 103 8.46 16.08 -23.55
CA MET A 103 7.38 15.32 -22.92
C MET A 103 6.01 15.61 -23.53
N GLY A 104 5.73 16.87 -23.87
CA GLY A 104 4.48 17.26 -24.52
C GLY A 104 4.30 16.60 -25.89
N GLN A 105 5.37 16.53 -26.69
CA GLN A 105 5.35 15.84 -27.98
C GLN A 105 5.12 14.33 -27.81
N LEU A 106 5.82 13.68 -26.87
CA LEU A 106 5.63 12.25 -26.62
C LEU A 106 4.20 11.94 -26.15
N MET A 107 3.65 12.75 -25.24
CA MET A 107 2.27 12.58 -24.76
C MET A 107 1.22 12.77 -25.85
N SER A 108 1.51 13.60 -26.86
CA SER A 108 0.57 13.83 -27.98
C SER A 108 0.35 12.61 -28.87
N CYS A 109 1.27 11.65 -28.86
CA CYS A 109 1.18 10.38 -29.61
C CYS A 109 0.32 9.32 -28.91
N VAL A 110 -0.11 9.55 -27.67
CA VAL A 110 -0.78 8.55 -26.84
C VAL A 110 -2.28 8.76 -26.83
N ASN A 111 -3.04 7.67 -26.81
CA ASN A 111 -4.49 7.69 -26.61
C ASN A 111 -4.83 8.35 -25.26
N PRO A 112 -5.43 9.55 -25.27
CA PRO A 112 -5.65 10.30 -24.04
C PRO A 112 -6.69 9.63 -23.13
N SER A 113 -7.62 8.85 -23.70
CA SER A 113 -8.62 8.13 -22.93
C SER A 113 -8.00 7.00 -22.10
N GLN A 114 -7.11 6.19 -22.68
CA GLN A 114 -6.40 5.16 -21.92
C GLN A 114 -5.46 5.77 -20.88
N TRP A 115 -4.74 6.83 -21.25
CA TRP A 115 -3.84 7.50 -20.31
C TRP A 115 -4.57 8.08 -19.10
N ASN A 116 -5.70 8.75 -19.32
CA ASN A 116 -6.56 9.24 -18.23
C ASN A 116 -7.10 8.09 -17.39
N HIS A 117 -7.50 6.98 -18.02
CA HIS A 117 -7.98 5.80 -17.30
C HIS A 117 -6.89 5.18 -16.40
N ILE A 118 -5.64 5.13 -16.86
CA ILE A 118 -4.49 4.69 -16.07
C ILE A 118 -4.32 5.59 -14.85
N CYS A 119 -4.28 6.92 -15.06
CA CYS A 119 -4.11 7.89 -13.98
C CYS A 119 -5.23 7.79 -12.93
N GLU A 120 -6.49 7.73 -13.37
CA GLU A 120 -7.64 7.58 -12.48
C GLU A 120 -7.61 6.27 -11.71
N SER A 121 -7.24 5.17 -12.38
CA SER A 121 -7.17 3.85 -11.75
C SER A 121 -6.07 3.79 -10.71
N ALA A 122 -4.92 4.40 -10.98
CA ALA A 122 -3.84 4.57 -10.00
C ALA A 122 -4.32 5.36 -8.79
N GLN A 123 -4.97 6.52 -8.99
CA GLN A 123 -5.51 7.33 -7.89
C GLN A 123 -6.54 6.58 -7.05
N LYS A 124 -7.48 5.87 -7.69
CA LYS A 124 -8.48 5.05 -6.99
C LYS A 124 -7.82 3.95 -6.16
N LYS A 125 -6.80 3.30 -6.71
CA LYS A 125 -6.07 2.24 -6.01
C LYS A 125 -5.23 2.78 -4.85
N ILE A 126 -4.60 3.94 -5.01
CA ILE A 126 -3.90 4.66 -3.92
C ILE A 126 -4.88 4.99 -2.81
N ALA A 127 -6.02 5.61 -3.14
CA ALA A 127 -7.04 5.98 -2.15
C ALA A 127 -7.56 4.76 -1.38
N TYR A 128 -7.84 3.66 -2.07
CA TYR A 128 -8.26 2.41 -1.44
C TYR A 128 -7.20 1.86 -0.48
N ARG A 129 -5.91 1.91 -0.86
CA ARG A 129 -4.81 1.45 0.00
C ARG A 129 -4.68 2.30 1.26
N VAL A 130 -4.69 3.63 1.11
CA VAL A 130 -4.68 4.57 2.24
C VAL A 130 -5.87 4.35 3.18
N GLU A 131 -7.07 4.18 2.63
CA GLU A 131 -8.27 3.90 3.43
C GLU A 131 -8.16 2.57 4.20
N THR A 132 -7.64 1.54 3.54
CA THR A 132 -7.43 0.22 4.16
C THR A 132 -6.42 0.31 5.30
N ASP A 133 -5.33 1.06 5.13
CA ASP A 133 -4.32 1.27 6.17
C ASP A 133 -4.90 2.02 7.38
N ILE A 134 -5.69 3.08 7.15
CA ILE A 134 -6.39 3.81 8.21
C ILE A 134 -7.35 2.89 8.97
N ASN A 135 -8.13 2.07 8.26
CA ASN A 135 -9.08 1.15 8.89
C ASN A 135 -8.39 0.07 9.71
N MET A 136 -7.24 -0.46 9.24
CA MET A 136 -6.43 -1.40 10.02
C MET A 136 -5.87 -0.76 11.29
N GLN A 137 -5.41 0.49 11.23
CA GLN A 137 -4.91 1.21 12.40
C GLN A 137 -6.02 1.48 13.42
N LYS A 138 -7.21 1.91 12.96
CA LYS A 138 -8.39 2.08 13.83
C LYS A 138 -8.75 0.79 14.57
N LYS A 139 -8.79 -0.33 13.85
CA LYS A 139 -9.06 -1.64 14.46
C LYS A 139 -8.05 -1.99 15.55
N LYS A 140 -6.75 -1.74 15.35
CA LYS A 140 -5.72 -1.95 16.37
C LYS A 140 -5.93 -1.07 17.60
N ILE A 141 -6.37 0.17 17.42
CA ILE A 141 -6.68 1.09 18.53
C ILE A 141 -7.89 0.58 19.32
N ASP A 142 -8.96 0.16 18.64
CA ASP A 142 -10.14 -0.41 19.28
C ASP A 142 -9.79 -1.67 20.10
N GLU A 143 -8.93 -2.54 19.56
CA GLU A 143 -8.40 -3.72 20.27
C GLU A 143 -7.59 -3.32 21.50
N LEU A 144 -6.75 -2.27 21.41
CA LEU A 144 -6.00 -1.76 22.57
C LEU A 144 -6.91 -1.18 23.66
N MET A 145 -7.96 -0.45 23.27
CA MET A 145 -8.93 0.11 24.23
C MET A 145 -9.67 -1.01 24.97
N GLN A 146 -10.11 -2.05 24.26
CA GLN A 146 -10.74 -3.22 24.88
C GLN A 146 -9.81 -3.92 25.88
N ASN A 147 -8.52 -4.03 25.57
CA ASN A 147 -7.53 -4.60 26.50
C ASN A 147 -7.35 -3.71 27.75
N ILE A 148 -7.35 -2.39 27.60
CA ILE A 148 -7.28 -1.45 28.73
C ILE A 148 -8.52 -1.57 29.62
N ASP A 149 -9.72 -1.66 29.03
CA ASP A 149 -10.97 -1.86 29.77
C ASP A 149 -10.95 -3.18 30.55
N ALA A 150 -10.46 -4.26 29.94
CA ALA A 150 -10.32 -5.56 30.59
C ALA A 150 -9.32 -5.55 31.76
N ILE A 151 -8.19 -4.85 31.61
CA ILE A 151 -7.22 -4.65 32.69
C ILE A 151 -7.86 -3.84 33.83
N THR A 152 -8.55 -2.75 33.50
CA THR A 152 -9.21 -1.88 34.48
C THR A 152 -10.30 -2.63 35.24
N ALA A 153 -11.11 -3.43 34.55
CA ALA A 153 -12.11 -4.29 35.17
C ALA A 153 -11.47 -5.30 36.14
N THR A 154 -10.39 -5.96 35.70
CA THR A 154 -9.65 -6.92 36.53
C THR A 154 -9.06 -6.25 37.78
N LEU A 155 -8.44 -5.07 37.64
CA LEU A 155 -7.91 -4.30 38.77
C LEU A 155 -9.02 -3.85 39.73
N THR A 156 -10.19 -3.49 39.21
CA THR A 156 -11.36 -3.13 40.02
C THR A 156 -11.84 -4.34 40.81
N THR A 157 -11.98 -5.51 40.17
CA THR A 157 -12.35 -6.76 40.86
C THR A 157 -11.34 -7.13 41.95
N LEU A 158 -10.03 -7.07 41.67
CA LEU A 158 -9.00 -7.31 42.69
C LEU A 158 -9.12 -6.32 43.85
N THR A 159 -9.32 -5.04 43.56
CA THR A 159 -9.47 -4.00 44.60
C THR A 159 -10.72 -4.24 45.44
N ASP A 160 -11.84 -4.64 44.83
CA ASP A 160 -13.08 -4.97 45.53
C ASP A 160 -12.93 -6.25 46.38
N GLU A 161 -12.25 -7.28 45.88
CA GLU A 161 -11.93 -8.50 46.63
C GLU A 161 -11.05 -8.21 47.86
N PHE A 162 -10.15 -7.23 47.76
CA PHE A 162 -9.29 -6.79 48.86
C PHE A 162 -9.89 -5.67 49.73
N LYS A 163 -11.07 -5.15 49.39
CA LYS A 163 -11.72 -4.04 50.10
C LYS A 163 -12.12 -4.41 51.53
N ASP A 164 -12.48 -5.67 51.74
CA ASP A 164 -12.87 -6.22 53.04
C ASP A 164 -11.76 -7.07 53.67
N VAL A 165 -10.58 -7.16 53.04
CA VAL A 165 -9.42 -7.83 53.62
C VAL A 165 -8.67 -6.83 54.49
N ASP A 166 -8.58 -7.14 55.79
CA ASP A 166 -7.78 -6.36 56.73
C ASP A 166 -6.34 -6.24 56.18
N THR A 167 -5.92 -5.02 55.88
CA THR A 167 -4.59 -4.73 55.34
C THR A 167 -3.48 -5.29 56.24
N ASN A 168 -3.72 -5.45 57.55
CA ASN A 168 -2.81 -6.12 58.46
C ASN A 168 -2.79 -7.64 58.29
N ALA A 169 -3.92 -8.26 57.96
CA ALA A 169 -3.98 -9.69 57.61
C ALA A 169 -3.32 -9.97 56.25
N LEU A 170 -3.43 -9.03 55.30
CA LEU A 170 -2.80 -9.09 53.98
C LEU A 170 -1.27 -8.92 54.07
N VAL A 171 -0.80 -7.91 54.81
CA VAL A 171 0.63 -7.72 55.10
C VAL A 171 1.17 -8.89 55.93
N GLY A 172 0.39 -9.43 56.86
CA GLY A 172 0.73 -10.64 57.62
C GLY A 172 0.83 -11.89 56.76
N ALA A 173 -0.08 -12.09 55.80
CA ALA A 173 -0.04 -13.19 54.84
C ALA A 173 1.13 -13.06 53.86
N ILE A 174 1.40 -11.86 53.33
CA ILE A 174 2.53 -11.58 52.45
C ILE A 174 3.86 -11.74 53.18
N ASN A 175 3.97 -11.27 54.43
CA ASN A 175 5.17 -11.48 55.25
C ASN A 175 5.36 -12.95 55.61
N ASN A 176 4.28 -13.68 55.93
CA ASN A 176 4.36 -15.12 56.15
C ASN A 176 4.83 -15.85 54.88
N ILE A 177 4.31 -15.49 53.70
CA ILE A 177 4.76 -16.04 52.40
C ILE A 177 6.22 -15.67 52.10
N ALA A 178 6.64 -14.44 52.37
CA ALA A 178 8.03 -13.99 52.19
C ALA A 178 9.01 -14.67 53.17
N THR A 179 8.52 -15.17 54.31
CA THR A 179 9.30 -15.94 55.30
C THR A 179 9.21 -17.46 55.12
N LEU A 180 8.41 -17.95 54.16
CA LEU A 180 8.42 -19.36 53.80
C LEU A 180 9.67 -19.64 52.96
N ASP A 181 10.62 -20.34 53.56
CA ASP A 181 11.70 -20.97 52.81
C ASP A 181 11.10 -21.96 51.79
N ASN A 182 11.73 -22.09 50.61
CA ASN A 182 11.24 -22.87 49.47
C ASN A 182 10.84 -24.31 49.85
N SER A 183 11.50 -24.87 50.87
CA SER A 183 11.23 -26.18 51.46
C SER A 183 9.83 -26.32 52.09
N LYS A 184 9.28 -25.27 52.72
CA LYS A 184 7.92 -25.31 53.31
C LYS A 184 6.82 -25.15 52.26
N ILE A 185 7.09 -24.43 51.18
CA ILE A 185 6.15 -24.29 50.06
C ILE A 185 5.98 -25.65 49.37
N ILE A 186 7.06 -26.40 49.20
CA ILE A 186 7.05 -27.76 48.64
C ILE A 186 6.25 -28.73 49.52
N GLU A 187 6.41 -28.67 50.85
CA GLU A 187 5.63 -29.52 51.78
C GLU A 187 4.12 -29.22 51.75
N ILE A 188 3.72 -27.94 51.67
CA ILE A 188 2.30 -27.56 51.62
C ILE A 188 1.66 -28.01 50.30
N VAL A 189 2.38 -27.91 49.18
CA VAL A 189 1.91 -28.37 47.87
C VAL A 189 1.80 -29.90 47.85
N ALA A 190 2.78 -30.62 48.41
CA ALA A 190 2.75 -32.08 48.50
C ALA A 190 1.60 -32.59 49.39
N ALA A 191 1.40 -31.98 50.57
CA ALA A 191 0.32 -32.37 51.49
C ALA A 191 -1.09 -32.09 50.94
N ASN A 192 -1.25 -31.06 50.09
CA ASN A 192 -2.52 -30.79 49.41
C ASN A 192 -2.77 -31.71 48.22
N GLN A 193 -1.73 -32.20 47.53
CA GLN A 193 -1.87 -33.22 46.50
C GLN A 193 -2.26 -34.59 47.09
N GLU A 194 -1.76 -34.94 48.27
CA GLU A 194 -2.19 -36.17 48.98
C GLU A 194 -3.64 -36.08 49.47
N LYS A 195 -4.14 -34.89 49.84
CA LYS A 195 -5.53 -34.70 50.28
C LYS A 195 -6.56 -34.68 49.14
N GLN A 196 -6.14 -34.41 47.91
CA GLN A 196 -7.01 -34.47 46.71
C GLN A 196 -6.87 -35.80 45.94
N GLY A 197 -6.05 -36.72 46.45
CA GLY A 197 -5.86 -38.07 45.94
C GLY A 197 -6.55 -39.16 46.78
N VAL A 198 -7.80 -38.93 47.22
CA VAL A 198 -8.83 -39.94 47.53
C VAL A 198 -10.19 -39.37 47.16
#